data_AF-A0AAN4ZHR2-F1
#
_entry.id   AF-A0AAN4ZHR2-F1
#
_cell.length_a   1.000
_cell.length_b   1.000
_cell.length_c   1.000
_cell.angle_alpha   90.00
_cell.angle_beta   90.00
_cell.angle_gamma   90.00
#
_symmetry.space_group_name_H-M   'P 1'
#
loop_
_entity.id
_entity.type
_entity.pdbx_description
1 polymer ?
#
loop_
_entity_poly.entity_id
_entity_poly.type
_entity_poly.pdbx_seq_one_letter_code
_entity_poly.pdbx_strand_id
1 'polypeptide(L)'
;WVYESKNGNAADAAALIDLARLHFTIKSLMSSDNLTSFDDVCLSSSLTGGCSLHPFAFALEDPDPVLSAQFMLRYPLFVFANLTVDNAVVFGGVTTRGVSTRDSRGNAAIDKAKSVRMAYTLQPGARSNRWISSFLDSMPKLQKHFPNATLYWTSSQSLAKEMERNGHV
;
A
#
# COMPACT_ATOMS: atom_id res chain seq x y z
N TRP A 1 4.50 0.26 2.93
CA TRP A 1 4.54 -1.10 3.52
C TRP A 1 4.33 -2.12 2.42
N VAL A 2 4.65 -3.38 2.69
CA VAL A 2 4.44 -4.54 1.80
C VAL A 2 3.73 -5.62 2.61
N TYR A 3 2.67 -6.15 2.05
CA TYR A 3 1.94 -7.30 2.55
C TYR A 3 2.30 -8.49 1.66
N GLU A 4 2.93 -9.52 2.23
CA GLU A 4 3.21 -10.78 1.54
C GLU A 4 2.28 -11.87 2.08
N SER A 5 1.47 -12.46 1.20
CA SER A 5 0.51 -13.50 1.60
C SER A 5 1.25 -14.82 1.88
N LYS A 6 1.05 -15.39 3.07
CA LYS A 6 1.60 -16.71 3.40
C LYS A 6 0.92 -17.84 2.61
N ASN A 7 -0.30 -17.59 2.13
CA ASN A 7 -1.04 -18.51 1.28
C ASN A 7 -0.61 -18.41 -0.20
N GLY A 8 0.34 -17.52 -0.53
CA GLY A 8 0.89 -17.36 -1.87
C GLY A 8 0.04 -16.54 -2.84
N ASN A 9 -1.11 -16.01 -2.39
CA ASN A 9 -1.90 -15.07 -3.17
C ASN A 9 -2.38 -13.89 -2.32
N ALA A 10 -1.91 -12.69 -2.64
CA ALA A 10 -2.31 -11.42 -2.03
C ALA A 10 -3.43 -10.73 -2.82
N ALA A 11 -3.91 -11.35 -3.91
CA ALA A 11 -5.01 -10.85 -4.73
C ALA A 11 -6.34 -11.61 -4.50
N ASP A 12 -6.37 -12.57 -3.56
CA ASP A 12 -7.60 -13.25 -3.20
C ASP A 12 -8.50 -12.40 -2.29
N ALA A 13 -9.78 -12.74 -2.19
CA ALA A 13 -10.75 -11.93 -1.46
C ALA A 13 -10.39 -11.75 0.02
N ALA A 14 -9.85 -12.79 0.67
CA ALA A 14 -9.47 -12.72 2.07
C ALA A 14 -8.28 -11.76 2.28
N ALA A 15 -7.25 -11.85 1.44
CA ALA A 15 -6.11 -10.95 1.47
C ALA A 15 -6.51 -9.51 1.13
N LEU A 16 -7.45 -9.30 0.21
CA LEU A 16 -7.97 -7.95 -0.11
C LEU A 16 -8.68 -7.31 1.08
N ILE A 17 -9.46 -8.08 1.85
CA ILE A 17 -10.07 -7.60 3.11
C ILE A 17 -8.98 -7.23 4.13
N ASP A 18 -7.96 -8.08 4.30
CA ASP A 18 -6.85 -7.82 5.21
C ASP A 18 -6.05 -6.58 4.78
N LEU A 19 -5.81 -6.41 3.48
CA LEU A 19 -5.17 -5.23 2.89
C LEU A 19 -5.97 -3.96 3.15
N ALA A 20 -7.29 -4.00 2.98
CA ALA A 20 -8.17 -2.87 3.27
C ALA A 20 -8.12 -2.50 4.75
N ARG A 21 -8.21 -3.48 5.65
CA ARG A 21 -8.08 -3.26 7.09
C ARG A 21 -6.71 -2.68 7.46
N LEU A 22 -5.63 -3.21 6.91
CA LEU A 22 -4.27 -2.71 7.15
C LEU A 22 -4.13 -1.26 6.66
N HIS A 23 -4.59 -0.98 5.44
CA HIS A 23 -4.56 0.34 4.83
C HIS A 23 -5.34 1.36 5.67
N PHE A 24 -6.59 1.05 6.03
CA PHE A 24 -7.43 1.88 6.88
C PHE A 24 -6.76 2.15 8.23
N THR A 25 -6.28 1.10 8.90
CA THR A 25 -5.63 1.22 10.21
C THR A 25 -4.42 2.14 10.17
N ILE A 26 -3.60 2.07 9.11
CA ILE A 26 -2.43 2.93 8.95
C ILE A 26 -2.85 4.38 8.66
N LYS A 27 -3.85 4.61 7.80
CA LYS A 27 -4.35 5.97 7.52
C LYS A 27 -4.93 6.63 8.78
N SER A 28 -5.57 5.86 9.66
CA SER A 28 -6.12 6.33 10.92
C SER A 28 -5.08 6.57 12.03
N LEU A 29 -3.79 6.34 11.77
CA LEU A 29 -2.75 6.65 12.76
C LEU A 29 -2.64 8.15 12.98
N MET A 30 -2.51 8.49 14.26
CA MET A 30 -2.16 9.82 14.73
C MET A 30 -0.70 9.85 15.16
N SER A 31 -0.07 11.03 15.07
CA SER A 31 1.23 11.30 15.69
C SER A 31 1.18 11.04 17.21
N SER A 32 2.34 10.86 17.84
CA SER A 32 2.44 10.56 19.28
C SER A 32 1.82 11.62 20.20
N ASP A 33 1.73 12.87 19.73
CA ASP A 33 1.07 13.99 20.40
C ASP A 33 -0.44 14.09 20.09
N ASN A 34 -0.97 13.19 19.26
CA ASN A 34 -2.35 13.15 18.78
C ASN A 34 -2.79 14.41 18.01
N LEU A 35 -1.85 15.15 17.41
CA LEU A 35 -2.13 16.42 16.70
C LEU A 35 -2.04 16.31 15.18
N THR A 36 -1.51 15.23 14.63
CA THR A 36 -1.23 15.10 13.21
C THR A 36 -1.71 13.75 12.70
N SER A 37 -2.70 13.78 11.81
CA SER A 37 -3.21 12.61 11.07
C SER A 37 -2.43 12.42 9.77
N PHE A 38 -2.72 11.33 9.04
CA PHE A 38 -2.17 11.12 7.69
C PHE A 38 -2.59 12.23 6.71
N ASP A 39 -3.85 12.64 6.74
CA ASP A 39 -4.41 13.61 5.80
C ASP A 39 -3.79 15.02 5.99
N ASP A 40 -3.27 15.33 7.18
CA ASP A 40 -2.57 16.58 7.48
C ASP A 40 -1.17 16.67 6.84
N VAL A 41 -0.55 15.52 6.52
CA VAL A 41 0.86 15.44 6.12
C VAL A 41 1.08 14.77 4.77
N CYS A 42 0.06 14.19 4.16
CA CYS A 42 0.18 13.58 2.86
C CYS A 42 0.46 14.63 1.78
N LEU A 43 1.13 14.22 0.70
CA LEU A 43 1.22 15.05 -0.50
C LEU A 43 -0.18 15.16 -1.11
N SER A 44 -0.75 16.35 -1.17
CA SER A 44 -2.07 16.57 -1.74
C SER A 44 -2.03 16.50 -3.26
N SER A 45 -3.11 15.99 -3.85
CA SER A 45 -3.37 16.01 -5.28
C SER A 45 -4.50 16.98 -5.56
N SER A 46 -4.24 17.97 -6.41
CA SER A 46 -5.27 18.91 -6.88
C SER A 46 -6.40 18.22 -7.66
N LEU A 47 -6.14 17.04 -8.22
CA LEU A 47 -7.12 16.27 -8.99
C LEU A 47 -8.16 15.56 -8.12
N THR A 48 -7.75 15.07 -6.93
CA THR A 48 -8.64 14.32 -6.02
C THR A 48 -9.12 15.16 -4.85
N GLY A 49 -8.60 16.36 -4.64
CA GLY A 49 -8.90 17.20 -3.48
C GLY A 49 -8.43 16.59 -2.15
N GLY A 50 -7.54 15.58 -2.20
CA GLY A 50 -7.07 14.83 -1.04
C GLY A 50 -5.66 14.28 -1.25
N CYS A 51 -5.29 13.26 -0.48
CA CYS A 51 -3.97 12.65 -0.57
C CYS A 51 -3.71 12.01 -1.93
N SER A 52 -2.51 12.24 -2.47
CA SER A 52 -2.02 11.57 -3.67
C SER A 52 -1.66 10.13 -3.35
N LEU A 53 -2.53 9.22 -3.76
CA LEU A 53 -2.39 7.78 -3.57
C LEU A 53 -2.50 7.05 -4.91
N HIS A 54 -1.90 5.85 -4.96
CA HIS A 54 -2.11 4.96 -6.08
C HIS A 54 -3.60 4.57 -6.16
N PRO A 55 -4.24 4.46 -7.35
CA PRO A 55 -5.66 4.14 -7.47
C PRO A 55 -6.13 2.87 -6.73
N PHE A 56 -5.24 1.88 -6.61
CA PHE A 56 -5.49 0.69 -5.79
C PHE A 56 -5.76 1.01 -4.31
N ALA A 57 -5.18 2.07 -3.75
CA ALA A 57 -5.45 2.51 -2.38
C ALA A 57 -6.92 2.94 -2.24
N PHE A 58 -7.43 3.75 -3.18
CA PHE A 58 -8.84 4.16 -3.16
C PHE A 58 -9.78 2.96 -3.30
N ALA A 59 -9.41 1.95 -4.09
CA ALA A 59 -10.18 0.71 -4.18
C ALA A 59 -10.25 -0.06 -2.84
N LEU A 60 -9.22 0.05 -1.98
CA LEU A 60 -9.22 -0.52 -0.63
C LEU A 60 -10.02 0.30 0.39
N GLU A 61 -10.32 1.57 0.08
CA GLU A 61 -11.14 2.45 0.91
C GLU A 61 -12.64 2.36 0.59
N ASP A 62 -13.00 1.65 -0.49
CA ASP A 62 -14.38 1.46 -0.91
C ASP A 62 -15.19 0.60 0.09
N PRO A 63 -16.52 0.80 0.24
CA PRO A 63 -17.35 -0.06 1.08
C PRO A 63 -17.31 -1.55 0.72
N ASP A 64 -17.08 -1.88 -0.56
CA ASP A 64 -16.78 -3.23 -1.03
C ASP A 64 -15.36 -3.28 -1.63
N PRO A 65 -14.32 -3.41 -0.77
CA PRO A 65 -12.95 -3.33 -1.24
C PRO A 65 -12.56 -4.55 -2.09
N VAL A 66 -13.26 -5.68 -1.95
CA VAL A 66 -12.99 -6.89 -2.75
C VAL A 66 -13.42 -6.65 -4.19
N LEU A 67 -14.66 -6.18 -4.40
CA LEU A 67 -15.17 -5.89 -5.73
C LEU A 67 -14.35 -4.78 -6.40
N SER A 68 -14.11 -3.69 -5.68
CA SER A 68 -13.37 -2.53 -6.19
C SER A 68 -11.93 -2.88 -6.56
N ALA A 69 -11.23 -3.63 -5.70
CA ALA A 69 -9.87 -4.07 -5.99
C ALA A 69 -9.79 -5.05 -7.18
N GLN A 70 -10.80 -5.91 -7.39
CA GLN A 70 -10.82 -6.84 -8.53
C GLN A 70 -10.75 -6.14 -9.88
N PHE A 71 -11.38 -4.97 -10.04
CA PHE A 71 -11.26 -4.18 -11.27
C PHE A 71 -9.84 -3.67 -11.52
N MET A 72 -9.06 -3.51 -10.45
CA MET A 72 -7.68 -3.04 -10.49
C MET A 72 -6.67 -4.17 -10.71
N LEU A 73 -7.07 -5.45 -10.69
CA LEU A 73 -6.20 -6.61 -10.85
C LEU A 73 -5.78 -6.86 -12.32
N ARG A 74 -5.13 -5.88 -12.95
CA ARG A 74 -4.46 -6.00 -14.26
C ARG A 74 -2.97 -5.72 -14.15
N TYR A 75 -2.17 -6.32 -15.03
CA TYR A 75 -0.70 -6.18 -15.00
C TYR A 75 -0.09 -6.13 -16.40
N PRO A 76 0.99 -5.34 -16.62
CA PRO A 76 1.55 -4.37 -15.68
C PRO A 76 0.74 -3.08 -15.59
N LEU A 77 -0.02 -2.75 -16.63
CA LEU A 77 -0.81 -1.51 -16.66
C LEU A 77 -2.30 -1.81 -16.56
N PHE A 78 -2.99 -0.99 -15.77
CA PHE A 78 -4.43 -0.83 -15.83
C PHE A 78 -4.74 0.47 -16.58
N VAL A 79 -5.63 0.41 -17.56
CA VAL A 79 -5.99 1.59 -18.35
C VAL A 79 -7.49 1.78 -18.29
N PHE A 80 -7.89 2.95 -17.83
CA PHE A 80 -9.29 3.35 -17.71
C PHE A 80 -9.44 4.77 -18.26
N ALA A 81 -10.30 4.91 -19.28
CA ALA A 81 -10.41 6.14 -20.06
C ALA A 81 -9.03 6.63 -20.56
N ASN A 82 -8.61 7.83 -20.15
CA ASN A 82 -7.33 8.44 -20.47
C ASN A 82 -6.25 8.24 -19.39
N LEU A 83 -6.55 7.51 -18.31
CA LEU A 83 -5.62 7.23 -17.23
C LEU A 83 -4.93 5.89 -17.45
N THR A 84 -3.59 5.91 -17.44
CA THR A 84 -2.76 4.70 -17.39
C THR A 84 -2.17 4.60 -15.99
N VAL A 85 -2.45 3.49 -15.32
CA VAL A 85 -2.05 3.19 -13.96
C VAL A 85 -1.02 2.06 -14.00
N ASP A 86 0.17 2.32 -13.48
CA ASP A 86 1.22 1.31 -13.38
C ASP A 86 1.02 0.46 -12.12
N ASN A 87 0.49 -0.75 -12.30
CA ASN A 87 0.27 -1.70 -11.23
C ASN A 87 1.55 -2.47 -10.86
N ALA A 88 2.64 -2.37 -11.63
CA ALA A 88 3.91 -3.02 -11.31
C ALA A 88 4.57 -2.45 -10.05
N VAL A 89 4.25 -1.21 -9.67
CA VAL A 89 4.74 -0.62 -8.41
C VAL A 89 3.97 -1.11 -7.18
N VAL A 90 2.81 -1.76 -7.38
CA VAL A 90 1.92 -2.27 -6.33
C VAL A 90 2.04 -3.78 -6.18
N PHE A 91 1.94 -4.54 -7.26
CA PHE A 91 1.87 -6.01 -7.17
C PHE A 91 3.22 -6.66 -7.42
N GLY A 92 3.65 -7.52 -6.49
CA GLY A 92 4.90 -8.28 -6.55
C GLY A 92 4.65 -9.77 -6.79
N GLY A 93 5.58 -10.42 -7.51
CA GLY A 93 5.50 -11.86 -7.79
C GLY A 93 4.23 -12.25 -8.54
N VAL A 94 3.90 -11.50 -9.59
CA VAL A 94 2.64 -11.63 -10.34
C VAL A 94 2.70 -12.78 -11.33
N THR A 95 1.66 -13.61 -11.33
CA THR A 95 1.31 -14.50 -12.44
C THR A 95 0.02 -14.00 -13.06
N THR A 96 0.00 -13.82 -14.39
CA THR A 96 -1.20 -13.40 -15.12
C THR A 96 -1.94 -14.60 -15.68
N ARG A 97 -3.24 -14.43 -15.94
CA ARG A 97 -3.99 -15.40 -16.76
C ARG A 97 -3.29 -15.50 -18.11
N GLY A 98 -3.23 -16.71 -18.68
CA GLY A 98 -2.35 -17.09 -19.79
C GLY A 98 -2.35 -16.15 -21.01
N VAL A 99 -1.40 -16.37 -21.93
CA VAL A 99 -1.11 -15.45 -23.06
C VAL A 99 -2.35 -15.07 -23.88
N SER A 100 -3.33 -15.98 -24.00
CA SER A 100 -4.59 -15.75 -24.71
C SER A 100 -5.50 -14.67 -24.11
N THR A 101 -5.26 -14.25 -22.87
CA THR A 101 -6.07 -13.23 -22.17
C THR A 101 -5.44 -11.83 -22.20
N ARG A 102 -4.29 -11.68 -22.84
CA ARG A 102 -3.59 -10.40 -22.96
C ARG A 102 -4.32 -9.49 -23.94
N ASP A 103 -4.41 -8.21 -23.59
CA ASP A 103 -4.86 -7.18 -24.53
C ASP A 103 -3.78 -6.84 -25.57
N SER A 104 -4.13 -5.99 -26.54
CA SER A 104 -3.22 -5.56 -27.62
C SER A 104 -1.97 -4.81 -27.14
N ARG A 105 -1.94 -4.40 -25.86
CA ARG A 105 -0.79 -3.75 -25.21
C ARG A 105 -0.04 -4.70 -24.28
N GLY A 106 -0.38 -5.99 -24.28
CA GLY A 106 0.26 -7.01 -23.48
C GLY A 106 -0.19 -7.08 -22.02
N ASN A 107 -1.20 -6.30 -21.61
CA ASN A 107 -1.71 -6.34 -20.24
C ASN A 107 -2.67 -7.52 -20.06
N ALA A 108 -2.63 -8.18 -18.92
CA ALA A 108 -3.53 -9.28 -18.57
C ALA A 108 -4.06 -9.16 -17.15
N ALA A 109 -5.16 -9.85 -16.87
CA ALA A 109 -5.67 -9.98 -15.52
C ALA A 109 -4.66 -10.73 -14.63
N ILE A 110 -4.46 -10.22 -13.42
CA ILE A 110 -3.66 -10.90 -12.39
C ILE A 110 -4.43 -12.15 -11.97
N ASP A 111 -3.78 -13.30 -12.05
CA ASP A 111 -4.29 -14.55 -11.50
C ASP A 111 -3.86 -14.70 -10.04
N LYS A 112 -2.57 -14.46 -9.78
CA LYS A 112 -1.98 -14.43 -8.44
C LYS A 112 -0.96 -13.31 -8.35
N ALA A 113 -0.85 -12.73 -7.15
CA ALA A 113 0.27 -11.88 -6.77
C ALA A 113 0.81 -12.38 -5.44
N LYS A 114 2.13 -12.55 -5.31
CA LYS A 114 2.72 -12.97 -4.04
C LYS A 114 2.60 -11.89 -2.96
N SER A 115 2.72 -10.63 -3.37
CA SER A 115 2.70 -9.49 -2.46
C SER A 115 2.03 -8.26 -3.05
N VAL A 116 1.59 -7.38 -2.14
CA VAL A 116 1.03 -6.06 -2.44
C VAL A 116 1.81 -5.02 -1.66
N ARG A 117 2.26 -3.98 -2.36
CA ARG A 117 2.97 -2.83 -1.82
C ARG A 117 2.05 -1.61 -1.84
N MET A 118 2.01 -0.88 -0.74
CA MET A 118 1.42 0.45 -0.69
C MET A 118 2.48 1.48 -0.31
N ALA A 119 2.53 2.56 -1.08
CA ALA A 119 3.41 3.69 -0.85
C ALA A 119 2.58 4.91 -0.42
N TYR A 120 3.04 5.59 0.63
CA TYR A 120 2.48 6.85 1.08
C TYR A 120 3.51 7.95 0.84
N THR A 121 3.10 8.99 0.13
CA THR A 121 3.94 10.16 -0.15
C THR A 121 3.52 11.27 0.80
N LEU A 122 4.47 11.80 1.56
CA LEU A 122 4.24 12.83 2.57
C LEU A 122 4.94 14.13 2.17
N GLN A 123 4.38 15.27 2.61
CA GLN A 123 5.06 16.55 2.54
C GLN A 123 6.32 16.53 3.43
N PRO A 124 7.39 17.25 3.06
CA PRO A 124 8.55 17.37 3.93
C PRO A 124 8.21 18.20 5.18
N GLY A 125 8.68 17.81 6.35
CA GLY A 125 8.57 18.62 7.56
C GLY A 125 8.51 17.84 8.88
N ALA A 126 8.56 18.58 9.98
CA ALA A 126 8.54 18.01 11.33
C ALA A 126 7.25 17.25 11.66
N ARG A 127 6.10 17.72 11.16
CA ARG A 127 4.80 17.04 11.34
C ARG A 127 4.80 15.66 10.70
N SER A 128 5.22 15.57 9.43
CA SER A 128 5.37 14.30 8.72
C SER A 128 6.35 13.37 9.42
N ASN A 129 7.44 13.91 9.96
CA ASN A 129 8.43 13.13 10.72
C ASN A 129 7.86 12.52 12.00
N ARG A 130 6.97 13.23 12.70
CA ARG A 130 6.26 12.69 13.88
C ARG A 130 5.29 11.58 13.47
N TRP A 131 4.51 11.79 12.41
CA TRP A 131 3.61 10.76 11.90
C TRP A 131 4.37 9.50 11.43
N ILE A 132 5.51 9.66 10.74
CA ILE A 132 6.40 8.55 10.35
C ILE A 132 6.88 7.76 11.57
N SER A 133 7.20 8.43 12.68
CA SER A 133 7.60 7.75 13.91
C SER A 133 6.45 6.91 14.48
N SER A 134 5.23 7.46 14.58
CA SER A 134 4.04 6.68 14.96
C SER A 134 3.80 5.48 14.05
N PHE A 135 3.97 5.65 12.73
CA PHE A 135 3.87 4.56 11.76
C PHE A 135 4.88 3.45 12.08
N LEU A 136 6.16 3.78 12.22
CA LEU A 136 7.21 2.81 12.52
C LEU A 136 6.98 2.07 13.84
N ASP A 137 6.51 2.77 14.87
CA ASP A 137 6.24 2.19 16.20
C ASP A 137 4.99 1.29 16.21
N SER A 138 4.03 1.55 15.32
CA SER A 138 2.78 0.82 15.21
C SER A 138 2.91 -0.47 14.41
N MET A 139 3.73 -0.50 13.36
CA MET A 139 3.84 -1.64 12.44
C MET A 139 4.19 -2.98 13.13
N PRO A 140 5.13 -3.07 14.10
CA PRO A 140 5.40 -4.31 14.83
C PRO A 140 4.20 -4.86 15.59
N LYS A 141 3.33 -3.98 16.10
CA LYS A 141 2.09 -4.36 16.80
C LYS A 141 1.05 -4.82 15.78
N LEU A 142 0.92 -4.09 14.67
CA LEU A 142 0.01 -4.43 13.58
C LEU A 142 0.30 -5.81 12.98
N GLN A 143 1.57 -6.18 12.80
CA GLN A 143 1.98 -7.52 12.31
C GLN A 143 1.28 -8.67 13.05
N LYS A 144 1.03 -8.52 14.36
CA LYS A 144 0.39 -9.57 15.18
C LYS A 144 -1.08 -9.80 14.81
N HIS A 145 -1.74 -8.82 14.19
CA HIS A 145 -3.13 -8.89 13.76
C HIS A 145 -3.33 -9.53 12.38
N PHE A 146 -2.26 -9.79 11.63
CA PHE A 146 -2.30 -10.37 10.28
C PHE A 146 -1.52 -11.70 10.24
N PRO A 147 -2.04 -12.77 10.87
CA PRO A 147 -1.31 -14.04 10.99
C PRO A 147 -1.06 -14.72 9.63
N ASN A 148 -1.93 -14.47 8.65
CA ASN A 148 -1.84 -15.00 7.29
C ASN A 148 -0.89 -14.23 6.38
N ALA A 149 -0.19 -13.23 6.92
CA ALA A 149 0.69 -12.36 6.17
C ALA A 149 2.02 -12.15 6.86
N THR A 150 3.02 -11.79 6.05
CA THR A 150 4.26 -11.17 6.53
C THR A 150 4.24 -9.72 6.06
N LEU A 151 4.28 -8.77 6.99
CA LEU A 151 4.36 -7.36 6.68
C LEU A 151 5.82 -6.91 6.70
N TYR A 152 6.20 -6.14 5.69
CA TYR A 152 7.47 -5.44 5.63
C TYR A 152 7.19 -3.94 5.54
N TRP A 153 8.01 -3.12 6.17
CA TRP A 153 7.83 -1.68 6.12
C TRP A 153 9.17 -0.96 6.17
N THR A 154 9.16 0.23 5.59
CA THR A 154 10.29 1.15 5.59
C THR A 154 9.73 2.56 5.47
N SER A 155 10.50 3.53 5.91
CA SER A 155 10.23 4.96 5.74
C SER A 155 11.53 5.70 5.44
N SER A 156 11.41 6.99 5.12
CA SER A 156 12.56 7.88 4.97
C SER A 156 13.40 8.03 6.25
N GLN A 157 12.88 7.66 7.42
CA GLN A 157 13.60 7.68 8.69
C GLN A 157 14.27 6.35 9.06
N SER A 158 13.91 5.24 8.39
CA SER A 158 14.39 3.92 8.77
C SER A 158 15.92 3.81 8.73
N LEU A 159 16.56 4.39 7.70
CA LEU A 159 18.02 4.36 7.58
C LEU A 159 18.71 5.19 8.68
N ALA A 160 18.26 6.43 8.89
CA ALA A 160 18.86 7.32 9.89
C ALA A 160 18.76 6.74 11.31
N LYS A 161 17.58 6.23 11.69
CA LYS A 161 17.36 5.59 12.99
C LYS A 161 18.23 4.33 13.17
N GLU A 162 18.40 3.54 12.11
CA GLU A 162 19.24 2.34 12.17
C GLU A 162 20.73 2.69 12.29
N MET A 163 21.18 3.76 11.65
CA MET A 163 22.54 4.28 11.81
C MET A 163 22.78 4.80 13.24
N GLU A 164 21.84 5.54 13.83
CA GLU A 164 21.93 6.00 15.23
C GLU A 164 22.02 4.81 16.20
N ARG A 165 21.19 3.78 15.99
CA ARG A 165 21.21 2.55 16.79
C ARG A 165 22.56 1.83 16.74
N ASN A 166 23.17 1.74 15.56
CA ASN A 166 24.43 1.04 15.35
C ASN A 166 25.67 1.90 15.65
N GLY A 167 25.54 3.23 15.65
CA GLY A 167 26.61 4.18 15.98
C GLY A 167 26.81 4.40 17.48
N HIS A 168 25.91 3.89 18.32
CA HIS A 168 26.09 3.79 19.78
C HIS A 168 26.89 2.54 20.21
N VAL A 169 27.73 1.99 19.32
CA VAL A 169 28.67 0.89 19.57
C VAL A 169 30.09 1.42 19.64
#